data_AF-A0A6I4W2P8-F1
#
_entry.id   AF-A0A6I4W2P8-F1
#
_cell.length_a   1.000
_cell.length_b   1.000
_cell.length_c   1.000
_cell.angle_alpha   90.00
_cell.angle_beta   90.00
_cell.angle_gamma   90.00
#
_symmetry.space_group_name_H-M   'P 1'
#
loop_
_entity.id
_entity.type
_entity.pdbx_description
1 polymer ?
#
loop_
_entity_poly.entity_id
_entity_poly.type
_entity_poly.pdbx_seq_one_letter_code
_entity_poly.pdbx_strand_id
1 'polypeptide(L)'
;MRWSRRKSASRARADLLRRLELLGRFEMDPPGSGIDSTEVIQTSIAPFTGYVDDPKALAEMLSGAVEGERSGFATYGASCLIVELAGSDFRTADSLAVLDAAIMFKRERGLPSARLKGYEWKRWLEVNGPDTW
;
A
#
# COMPACT_ATOMS: atom_id res chain seq x y z
N MET A 1 1.25 8.63 33.12
CA MET A 1 0.30 8.13 32.08
C MET A 1 0.74 8.33 30.61
N ARG A 2 1.85 9.02 30.30
CA ARG A 2 2.33 9.20 28.90
C ARG A 2 3.06 7.99 28.27
N TRP A 3 3.50 7.03 29.07
CA TRP A 3 4.27 5.86 28.59
C TRP A 3 3.39 4.77 27.98
N SER A 4 2.25 4.47 28.61
CA SER A 4 1.33 3.44 28.13
C SER A 4 0.68 3.81 26.78
N ARG A 5 0.36 5.09 26.57
CA ARG A 5 -0.18 5.58 25.28
C ARG A 5 0.80 5.43 24.12
N ARG A 6 2.09 5.75 24.34
CA ARG A 6 3.15 5.58 23.31
C ARG A 6 3.34 4.12 22.92
N LYS A 7 3.35 3.20 23.90
CA LYS A 7 3.42 1.75 23.63
C LYS A 7 2.20 1.22 22.87
N SER A 8 1.01 1.74 23.16
CA SER A 8 -0.21 1.35 22.46
C SER A 8 -0.19 1.81 21.00
N ALA A 9 0.20 3.06 20.75
CA ALA A 9 0.32 3.61 19.41
C ALA A 9 1.39 2.87 18.58
N SER A 10 2.54 2.53 19.17
CA SER A 10 3.59 1.78 18.46
C SER A 10 3.15 0.36 18.10
N ARG A 11 2.38 -0.31 18.97
CA ARG A 11 1.81 -1.65 18.67
C ARG A 11 0.75 -1.58 17.58
N ALA A 12 -0.14 -0.58 17.63
CA ALA A 12 -1.15 -0.39 16.61
C ALA A 12 -0.51 -0.13 15.24
N ARG A 13 0.52 0.73 15.17
CA ARG A 13 1.29 0.94 13.94
C ARG A 13 1.98 -0.33 13.46
N ALA A 14 2.62 -1.09 14.35
CA ALA A 14 3.28 -2.34 13.97
C ALA A 14 2.29 -3.40 13.46
N ASP A 15 1.08 -3.46 14.05
CA ASP A 15 0.02 -4.36 13.58
C ASP A 15 -0.48 -3.96 12.19
N LEU A 16 -0.75 -2.67 11.99
CA LEU A 16 -1.10 -2.10 10.69
C LEU A 16 -0.05 -2.45 9.63
N LEU A 17 1.22 -2.16 9.89
CA LEU A 17 2.31 -2.45 8.95
C LEU A 17 2.39 -3.94 8.62
N ARG A 18 2.16 -4.85 9.57
CA ARG A 18 2.14 -6.29 9.32
C ARG A 18 1.01 -6.70 8.36
N ARG A 19 -0.19 -6.13 8.53
CA ARG A 19 -1.33 -6.39 7.64
C ARG A 19 -1.06 -5.90 6.23
N LEU A 20 -0.49 -4.70 6.12
CA LEU A 20 -0.11 -4.12 4.84
C LEU A 20 1.01 -4.91 4.17
N GLU A 21 2.01 -5.37 4.92
CA GLU A 21 3.07 -6.22 4.40
C GLU A 21 2.52 -7.55 3.87
N LEU A 22 1.58 -8.18 4.58
CA LEU A 22 0.92 -9.40 4.11
C LEU A 22 0.20 -9.17 2.77
N LEU A 23 -0.58 -8.10 2.67
CA LEU A 23 -1.27 -7.72 1.44
C LEU A 23 -0.26 -7.42 0.31
N GLY A 24 0.79 -6.66 0.59
CA GLY A 24 1.80 -6.32 -0.40
C GLY A 24 2.57 -7.54 -0.92
N ARG A 25 2.86 -8.52 -0.06
CA ARG A 25 3.48 -9.79 -0.48
C ARG A 25 2.55 -10.61 -1.35
N PHE A 26 1.28 -10.72 -0.96
CA PHE A 26 0.26 -11.41 -1.76
C PHE A 26 0.10 -10.75 -3.13
N GLU A 27 -0.12 -9.43 -3.18
CA GLU A 27 -0.31 -8.66 -4.40
C GLU A 27 0.93 -8.59 -5.31
N MET A 28 2.12 -8.89 -4.78
CA MET A 28 3.35 -8.89 -5.57
C MET A 28 3.45 -10.16 -6.39
N ASP A 29 3.00 -11.29 -5.84
CA ASP A 29 3.05 -12.59 -6.48
C ASP A 29 1.97 -13.51 -5.89
N PRO A 30 0.69 -13.35 -6.28
CA PRO A 30 -0.39 -14.15 -5.70
C PRO A 30 -0.14 -15.66 -5.79
N PRO A 31 0.26 -16.25 -6.94
CA PRO A 31 0.46 -17.69 -7.03
C PRO A 31 1.73 -18.19 -6.31
N GLY A 32 2.78 -17.37 -6.23
CA GLY A 32 4.06 -17.78 -5.61
C GLY A 32 4.23 -17.38 -4.14
N SER A 33 3.35 -16.52 -3.59
CA SER A 33 3.46 -16.02 -2.23
C SER A 33 3.20 -17.08 -1.14
N GLY A 34 2.44 -18.13 -1.47
CA GLY A 34 1.98 -19.13 -0.50
C GLY A 34 0.99 -18.58 0.54
N ILE A 35 0.44 -17.37 0.31
CA ILE A 35 -0.51 -16.71 1.19
C ILE A 35 -1.94 -17.02 0.70
N ASP A 36 -2.82 -17.39 1.64
CA ASP A 36 -4.22 -17.66 1.34
C ASP A 36 -4.99 -16.34 1.09
N SER A 37 -5.77 -16.31 0.01
CA SER A 37 -6.52 -15.11 -0.38
C SER A 37 -7.65 -14.78 0.61
N THR A 38 -8.25 -15.78 1.25
CA THR A 38 -9.28 -15.57 2.28
C THR A 38 -8.66 -14.95 3.52
N GLU A 39 -7.46 -15.41 3.91
CA GLU A 39 -6.69 -14.80 4.99
C GLU A 39 -6.42 -13.33 4.69
N VAL A 40 -5.90 -12.99 3.50
CA VAL A 40 -5.61 -11.60 3.10
C VAL A 40 -6.85 -10.72 3.19
N ILE A 41 -8.00 -11.19 2.69
CA ILE A 41 -9.25 -10.44 2.78
C ILE A 41 -9.60 -10.17 4.24
N GLN A 42 -9.60 -11.20 5.09
CA GLN A 42 -10.00 -11.07 6.49
C GLN A 42 -9.04 -10.24 7.33
N THR A 43 -7.74 -10.31 7.07
CA THR A 43 -6.72 -9.66 7.90
C THR A 43 -6.35 -8.26 7.40
N SER A 44 -6.40 -8.04 6.09
CA SER A 44 -5.77 -6.86 5.48
C SER A 44 -6.71 -5.94 4.72
N ILE A 45 -7.90 -6.43 4.32
CA ILE A 45 -8.89 -5.62 3.59
C ILE A 45 -10.13 -5.35 4.45
N ALA A 46 -10.79 -6.40 4.94
CA ALA A 46 -12.03 -6.32 5.71
C ALA A 46 -11.98 -5.33 6.90
N PRO A 47 -10.90 -5.24 7.69
CA PRO A 47 -10.82 -4.30 8.81
C PRO A 47 -10.88 -2.82 8.41
N PHE A 48 -10.66 -2.50 7.13
CA PHE A 48 -10.61 -1.13 6.61
C PHE A 48 -11.85 -0.76 5.79
N THR A 49 -12.83 -1.67 5.64
CA THR A 49 -14.05 -1.41 4.87
C THR A 49 -14.88 -0.25 5.40
N GLY A 50 -14.75 0.10 6.68
CA GLY A 50 -15.37 1.32 7.24
C GLY A 50 -14.84 2.64 6.66
N TYR A 51 -13.73 2.62 5.91
CA TYR A 51 -13.19 3.78 5.21
C TYR A 51 -13.73 3.97 3.79
N VAL A 52 -14.62 3.10 3.30
CA VAL A 52 -15.21 3.26 1.95
C VAL A 52 -15.93 4.60 1.81
N ASP A 53 -16.55 5.09 2.89
CA ASP A 53 -17.24 6.40 2.92
C ASP A 53 -16.29 7.60 3.16
N ASP A 54 -15.03 7.35 3.54
CA ASP A 54 -13.99 8.38 3.73
C ASP A 54 -12.61 7.89 3.24
N PRO A 55 -12.45 7.73 1.91
CA PRO A 55 -11.20 7.26 1.33
C PRO A 55 -10.04 8.26 1.51
N LYS A 56 -10.35 9.53 1.82
CA LYS A 56 -9.32 10.53 2.12
C LYS A 56 -8.68 10.27 3.48
N ALA A 57 -9.48 9.99 4.51
CA ALA A 57 -8.95 9.61 5.81
C ALA A 57 -8.14 8.30 5.75
N LEU A 58 -8.54 7.36 4.88
CA LEU A 58 -7.76 6.15 4.61
C LEU A 58 -6.37 6.49 4.06
N ALA A 59 -6.31 7.30 3.00
CA ALA A 59 -5.05 7.67 2.35
C ALA A 59 -4.11 8.41 3.30
N GLU A 60 -4.61 9.37 4.09
CA GLU A 60 -3.83 10.10 5.08
C GLU A 60 -3.26 9.14 6.16
N MET A 61 -4.11 8.26 6.70
CA MET A 61 -3.71 7.29 7.72
C MET A 61 -2.62 6.33 7.19
N LEU A 62 -2.79 5.82 5.97
CA LEU A 62 -1.85 4.89 5.35
C LEU A 62 -0.53 5.57 4.99
N SER A 63 -0.58 6.76 4.40
CA SER A 63 0.59 7.60 4.06
C SER A 63 1.47 7.83 5.29
N GLY A 64 0.88 8.30 6.40
CA GLY A 64 1.61 8.51 7.65
C GLY A 64 2.10 7.21 8.31
N ALA A 65 1.40 6.09 8.11
CA ALA A 65 1.82 4.81 8.69
C ALA A 65 3.07 4.23 8.01
N VAL A 66 3.15 4.33 6.68
CA VAL A 66 4.24 3.75 5.87
C VAL A 66 5.43 4.67 5.70
N GLU A 67 5.35 5.92 6.17
CA GLU A 67 6.48 6.85 6.18
C GLU A 67 7.69 6.26 6.94
N GLY A 68 8.83 6.14 6.25
CA GLY A 68 10.08 5.60 6.78
C GLY A 68 10.13 4.07 6.91
N GLU A 69 9.15 3.35 6.37
CA GLU A 69 9.18 1.90 6.26
C GLU A 69 10.28 1.44 5.26
N ARG A 70 10.98 0.33 5.55
CA ARG A 70 12.22 -0.05 4.84
C ARG A 70 12.05 -1.21 3.85
N SER A 71 11.09 -2.10 4.08
CA SER A 71 10.89 -3.30 3.27
C SER A 71 10.16 -3.01 1.97
N GLY A 72 9.38 -1.92 1.91
CA GLY A 72 8.59 -1.48 0.77
C GLY A 72 7.33 -2.31 0.52
N PHE A 73 7.23 -3.52 1.08
CA PHE A 73 6.03 -4.36 0.96
C PHE A 73 4.82 -3.75 1.67
N ALA A 74 5.00 -3.14 2.85
CA ALA A 74 3.91 -2.45 3.53
C ALA A 74 3.43 -1.22 2.73
N THR A 75 4.36 -0.47 2.13
CA THR A 75 4.03 0.65 1.24
C THR A 75 3.26 0.18 0.00
N TYR A 76 3.71 -0.91 -0.63
CA TYR A 76 2.99 -1.49 -1.76
C TYR A 76 1.61 -2.02 -1.38
N GLY A 77 1.50 -2.69 -0.22
CA GLY A 77 0.22 -3.12 0.34
C GLY A 77 -0.72 -1.96 0.64
N ALA A 78 -0.21 -0.85 1.17
CA ALA A 78 -0.99 0.38 1.37
C ALA A 78 -1.53 0.94 0.05
N SER A 79 -0.70 0.98 -1.00
CA SER A 79 -1.15 1.39 -2.33
C SER A 79 -2.26 0.48 -2.87
N CYS A 80 -2.10 -0.83 -2.72
CA CYS A 80 -3.13 -1.80 -3.14
C CYS A 80 -4.42 -1.64 -2.32
N LEU A 81 -4.33 -1.43 -1.00
CA LEU A 81 -5.49 -1.24 -0.14
C LEU A 81 -6.28 0.02 -0.49
N ILE A 82 -5.59 1.12 -0.83
CA ILE A 82 -6.26 2.35 -1.30
C ILE A 82 -7.02 2.07 -2.59
N VAL A 83 -6.41 1.37 -3.56
CA VAL A 83 -7.07 1.04 -4.83
C VAL A 83 -8.24 0.09 -4.62
N GLU A 84 -8.10 -0.88 -3.73
CA GLU A 84 -9.16 -1.85 -3.40
C GLU A 84 -10.41 -1.16 -2.82
N LEU A 85 -10.23 -0.19 -1.93
CA LEU A 85 -11.34 0.45 -1.22
C LEU A 85 -11.85 1.74 -1.86
N ALA A 86 -11.00 2.48 -2.58
CA ALA A 86 -11.33 3.77 -3.17
C ALA A 86 -11.33 3.77 -4.71
N GLY A 87 -10.82 2.71 -5.34
CA GLY A 87 -10.66 2.61 -6.79
C GLY A 87 -9.38 3.26 -7.32
N SER A 88 -8.94 2.84 -8.51
CA SER A 88 -7.69 3.31 -9.13
C SER A 88 -7.73 4.76 -9.61
N ASP A 89 -8.92 5.35 -9.74
CA ASP A 89 -9.10 6.75 -10.13
C ASP A 89 -9.10 7.71 -8.93
N PHE A 90 -9.04 7.19 -7.70
CA PHE A 90 -8.96 8.01 -6.50
C PHE A 90 -7.59 8.69 -6.37
N ARG A 91 -7.56 10.01 -6.51
CA ARG A 91 -6.33 10.83 -6.55
C ARG A 91 -6.35 11.93 -5.50
N THR A 92 -5.64 11.73 -4.41
CA THR A 92 -5.27 12.76 -3.42
C THR A 92 -3.75 12.84 -3.33
N ALA A 93 -3.21 13.90 -2.70
CA ALA A 93 -1.77 14.01 -2.51
C ALA A 93 -1.19 12.79 -1.76
N ASP A 94 -1.87 12.34 -0.71
CA ASP A 94 -1.48 11.16 0.07
C ASP A 94 -1.59 9.85 -0.72
N SER A 95 -2.68 9.65 -1.49
CA SER A 95 -2.82 8.42 -2.28
C SER A 95 -1.75 8.34 -3.37
N LEU A 96 -1.44 9.47 -4.01
CA LEU A 96 -0.39 9.56 -5.02
C LEU A 96 1.00 9.37 -4.42
N ALA A 97 1.28 9.92 -3.24
CA ALA A 97 2.56 9.72 -2.56
C ALA A 97 2.80 8.24 -2.23
N VAL A 98 1.78 7.54 -1.72
CA VAL A 98 1.86 6.09 -1.45
C VAL A 98 2.04 5.30 -2.75
N LEU A 99 1.32 5.66 -3.82
CA LEU A 99 1.44 5.02 -5.14
C LEU A 99 2.84 5.22 -5.75
N ASP A 100 3.38 6.44 -5.69
CA ASP A 100 4.70 6.75 -6.24
C ASP A 100 5.78 5.96 -5.48
N ALA A 101 5.69 5.89 -4.15
CA ALA A 101 6.60 5.09 -3.33
C ALA A 101 6.47 3.57 -3.63
N ALA A 102 5.26 3.08 -3.88
CA ALA A 102 5.01 1.69 -4.27
C ALA A 102 5.61 1.35 -5.65
N ILE A 103 5.53 2.26 -6.63
CA ILE A 103 6.16 2.11 -7.93
C ILE A 103 7.68 2.10 -7.80
N MET A 104 8.24 3.03 -7.02
CA MET A 104 9.68 3.08 -6.76
C MET A 104 10.19 1.80 -6.11
N PHE A 105 9.44 1.24 -5.14
CA PHE A 105 9.76 -0.05 -4.57
C PHE A 105 9.88 -1.18 -5.61
N LYS A 106 8.97 -1.25 -6.59
CA LYS A 106 9.05 -2.22 -7.69
C LYS A 106 10.28 -1.99 -8.57
N ARG A 107 10.58 -0.73 -8.87
CA ARG A 107 11.74 -0.33 -9.67
C ARG A 107 13.07 -0.68 -8.99
N GLU A 108 13.21 -0.34 -7.72
CA GLU A 108 14.41 -0.62 -6.92
C GLU A 108 14.68 -2.13 -6.77
N ARG A 109 13.62 -2.96 -6.84
CA ARG A 109 13.73 -4.42 -6.91
C ARG A 109 14.10 -4.97 -8.29
N GLY A 110 14.28 -4.10 -9.29
CA GLY A 110 14.62 -4.49 -10.66
C GLY A 110 13.49 -5.20 -11.39
N LEU A 111 12.22 -4.97 -11.00
CA LEU A 111 11.10 -5.56 -11.71
C LEU A 111 10.93 -4.90 -13.09
N PRO A 112 10.66 -5.67 -14.16
CA PRO A 112 10.36 -5.08 -15.46
C PRO A 112 9.01 -4.35 -15.45
N SER A 113 8.82 -3.36 -16.34
CA SER A 113 7.59 -2.56 -16.41
C SER A 113 6.34 -3.40 -16.61
N ALA A 114 6.46 -4.58 -17.24
CA ALA A 114 5.39 -5.56 -17.38
C ALA A 114 4.84 -6.11 -16.04
N ARG A 115 5.53 -5.86 -14.91
CA ARG A 115 5.06 -6.18 -13.54
C ARG A 115 4.29 -5.04 -12.87
N LEU A 116 4.16 -3.90 -13.55
CA LEU A 116 3.28 -2.83 -13.10
C LEU A 116 1.83 -3.14 -13.49
N LYS A 117 0.92 -2.84 -12.58
CA LYS A 117 -0.53 -2.80 -12.85
C LYS A 117 -0.81 -1.60 -13.77
N GLY A 118 -1.93 -1.64 -14.50
CA GLY A 118 -2.25 -0.60 -15.49
C GLY A 118 -2.27 0.83 -14.92
N TYR A 119 -2.79 1.01 -13.70
CA TYR A 119 -2.81 2.32 -13.04
C TYR A 119 -1.42 2.79 -12.56
N GLU A 120 -0.53 1.85 -12.20
CA GLU A 120 0.85 2.14 -11.81
C GLU A 120 1.64 2.61 -13.04
N TRP A 121 1.50 1.91 -14.16
CA TRP A 121 2.14 2.31 -15.41
C TRP A 121 1.64 3.66 -15.91
N LYS A 122 0.33 3.89 -15.86
CA LYS A 122 -0.26 5.20 -16.16
C LYS A 122 0.35 6.30 -15.30
N ARG A 123 0.45 6.07 -13.97
CA ARG A 123 1.06 7.03 -13.05
C ARG A 123 2.55 7.26 -13.34
N TRP A 124 3.30 6.21 -13.65
CA TRP A 124 4.71 6.33 -14.01
C TRP A 124 4.91 7.26 -15.21
N LEU A 125 4.13 7.06 -16.28
CA LEU A 125 4.18 7.87 -17.49
C LEU A 125 3.77 9.33 -17.24
N GLU A 126 2.79 9.57 -16.36
CA GLU A 126 2.40 10.93 -15.98
C GLU A 126 3.55 11.71 -15.30
N VAL A 127 4.38 11.03 -14.51
CA VAL A 127 5.47 11.66 -13.73
C VAL A 127 6.78 11.74 -14.52
N ASN A 128 7.12 10.69 -15.28
CA ASN A 128 8.44 10.54 -15.90
C ASN A 128 8.42 10.66 -17.42
N GLY A 129 7.25 10.52 -18.06
CA GLY A 129 7.13 10.48 -19.52
C GLY A 129 7.40 9.08 -20.13
N PRO A 130 7.18 8.93 -21.45
CA PRO A 130 7.42 7.68 -22.17
C PRO A 130 8.92 7.30 -22.21
N ASP A 131 9.20 6.00 -22.36
CA ASP A 131 10.56 5.43 -22.52
C ASP A 131 11.51 5.60 -21.32
N THR A 132 10.98 5.72 -20.10
CA THR A 132 11.77 6.07 -18.89
C THR A 132 11.89 5.00 -17.80
N TRP A 133 11.34 3.79 -17.99
CA TRP A 133 11.35 2.74 -16.95
C TRP A 133 12.76 2.22 -16.64
#